data_AF-A0A536PRV5-F1
#
_entry.id   AF-A0A536PRV5-F1
#
_cell.length_a   1.000
_cell.length_b   1.000
_cell.length_c   1.000
_cell.angle_alpha   90.00
_cell.angle_beta   90.00
_cell.angle_gamma   90.00
#
_symmetry.space_group_name_H-M   'P 1'
#
loop_
_entity.id
_entity.type
_entity.pdbx_description
1 polymer ?
#
loop_
_entity_poly.entity_id
_entity_poly.type
_entity_poly.pdbx_seq_one_letter_code
_entity_poly.pdbx_strand_id
1 'polypeptide(L)'
;MAKKDDRPVDAGLAELRGKSEQEAIDFWTRRFGMIAAIPNEVARVGAITPQLRELVRIEDREERKRLTAARLKAFISLPEDQKELIVKGRHAAFAVDKGVLEEDQKLIDELLPTVPQEHWHQLRHP
;
A
#
# COMPACT_ATOMS: atom_id res chain seq x y z
N MET A 1 0.60 -20.98 -22.39
CA MET A 1 0.55 -20.97 -20.91
C MET A 1 1.57 -19.96 -20.43
N ALA A 2 1.14 -18.78 -20.00
CA ALA A 2 2.05 -17.79 -19.43
C ALA A 2 2.55 -18.34 -18.09
N LYS A 3 3.87 -18.47 -17.93
CA LYS A 3 4.47 -18.77 -16.62
C LYS A 3 3.95 -17.72 -15.64
N LYS A 4 3.25 -18.15 -14.59
CA LYS A 4 3.08 -17.33 -13.40
C LYS A 4 4.48 -17.04 -12.90
N ASP A 5 4.94 -15.84 -13.19
CA ASP A 5 6.16 -15.29 -12.64
C ASP A 5 5.83 -15.03 -11.18
N ASP A 6 6.09 -16.00 -10.30
CA ASP A 6 5.91 -15.89 -8.84
C ASP A 6 6.95 -14.89 -8.33
N ARG A 7 6.70 -13.61 -8.58
CA ARG A 7 7.55 -12.55 -8.06
C ARG A 7 7.20 -12.43 -6.58
N PRO A 8 8.15 -12.12 -5.69
CA PRO A 8 7.85 -11.99 -4.26
C PRO A 8 6.83 -10.87 -3.93
N VAL A 9 6.43 -10.06 -4.92
CA VAL A 9 5.30 -9.11 -4.89
C VAL A 9 3.91 -9.76 -4.93
N ASP A 10 3.84 -11.03 -5.35
CA ASP A 10 2.60 -11.79 -5.52
C ASP A 10 2.20 -12.58 -4.26
N ALA A 11 3.04 -12.58 -3.20
CA ALA A 11 2.62 -12.94 -1.85
C ALA A 11 1.57 -11.91 -1.37
N GLY A 12 0.30 -12.29 -1.47
CA GLY A 12 -0.83 -11.39 -1.32
C GLY A 12 -1.19 -11.08 0.13
N LEU A 13 -2.06 -10.10 0.31
CA LEU A 13 -2.55 -9.70 1.64
C LEU A 13 -3.27 -10.82 2.41
N ALA A 14 -3.69 -11.88 1.71
CA ALA A 14 -4.29 -13.07 2.30
C ALA A 14 -3.37 -13.77 3.32
N GLU A 15 -2.04 -13.69 3.15
CA GLU A 15 -1.06 -14.28 4.08
C GLU A 15 -0.99 -13.54 5.42
N LEU A 16 -1.54 -12.33 5.49
CA LEU A 16 -1.55 -11.50 6.70
C LEU A 16 -2.72 -11.79 7.63
N ARG A 17 -3.66 -12.66 7.23
CA ARG A 17 -4.80 -13.01 8.06
C ARG A 17 -4.35 -13.71 9.33
N GLY A 18 -4.77 -13.20 10.49
CA GLY A 18 -4.37 -13.74 11.79
C GLY A 18 -2.93 -13.44 12.19
N LYS A 19 -2.19 -12.66 11.39
CA LYS A 19 -0.86 -12.15 11.73
C LYS A 19 -0.96 -10.97 12.69
N SER A 20 0.09 -10.80 13.51
CA SER A 20 0.20 -9.66 14.40
C SER A 20 0.26 -8.34 13.62
N GLU A 21 0.03 -7.22 14.32
CA GLU A 21 0.21 -5.89 13.73
C GLU A 21 1.65 -5.68 13.24
N GLN A 22 2.65 -6.09 14.03
CA GLN A 22 4.06 -5.93 13.64
C GLN A 22 4.40 -6.73 12.38
N GLU A 23 3.91 -7.97 12.26
CA GLU A 23 4.11 -8.77 11.05
C GLU A 23 3.48 -8.11 9.81
N ALA A 24 2.32 -7.45 9.96
CA ALA A 24 1.69 -6.71 8.88
C ALA A 24 2.49 -5.44 8.51
N ILE A 25 3.06 -4.74 9.50
CA ILE A 25 3.94 -3.59 9.27
C ILE A 25 5.20 -4.04 8.52
N ASP A 26 5.85 -5.11 8.98
CA ASP A 26 7.10 -5.62 8.37
C ASP A 26 6.87 -6.07 6.93
N PHE A 27 5.72 -6.71 6.66
CA PHE A 27 5.30 -7.05 5.31
C PHE A 27 5.22 -5.80 4.41
N TRP A 28 4.52 -4.76 4.87
CA TRP A 28 4.36 -3.53 4.09
C TRP A 28 5.68 -2.78 3.92
N THR A 29 6.52 -2.71 4.95
CA THR A 29 7.85 -2.08 4.86
C THR A 29 8.71 -2.77 3.82
N ARG A 30 8.76 -4.12 3.84
CA ARG A 30 9.46 -4.89 2.82
C ARG A 30 8.87 -4.66 1.42
N ARG A 31 7.54 -4.65 1.31
CA ARG A 31 6.83 -4.44 0.04
C ARG A 31 7.15 -3.05 -0.53
N PHE A 32 7.13 -2.00 0.28
CA PHE A 32 7.48 -0.65 -0.15
C PHE A 32 8.95 -0.54 -0.56
N GLY A 33 9.87 -1.12 0.21
CA GLY A 33 11.29 -1.14 -0.17
C GLY A 33 11.51 -1.82 -1.53
N MET A 34 10.83 -2.93 -1.78
CA MET A 34 10.88 -3.59 -3.09
C MET A 34 10.31 -2.71 -4.22
N ILE A 35 9.19 -2.03 -3.99
CA ILE A 35 8.57 -1.15 -4.98
C ILE A 35 9.45 0.06 -5.25
N ALA A 36 9.99 0.70 -4.22
CA ALA A 36 10.88 1.86 -4.35
C ALA A 36 12.17 1.50 -5.12
N ALA A 37 12.67 0.27 -4.97
CA ALA A 37 13.83 -0.22 -5.71
C ALA A 37 13.58 -0.44 -7.22
N ILE A 38 12.32 -0.44 -7.69
CA ILE A 38 12.01 -0.56 -9.12
C ILE A 38 12.35 0.76 -9.81
N PRO A 39 13.26 0.78 -10.81
CA PRO A 39 13.72 2.02 -11.44
C PRO A 39 12.65 2.65 -12.35
N ASN A 40 11.81 1.84 -12.97
CA ASN A 40 10.81 2.27 -13.93
C ASN A 40 9.47 2.62 -13.24
N GLU A 41 8.95 3.81 -13.53
CA GLU A 41 7.70 4.30 -12.93
C GLU A 41 6.49 3.46 -13.29
N VAL A 42 6.32 3.09 -14.55
CA VAL A 42 5.20 2.24 -15.01
C VAL A 42 5.22 0.89 -14.29
N ALA A 43 6.40 0.32 -14.07
CA ALA A 43 6.56 -0.92 -13.32
C ALA A 43 6.24 -0.73 -11.81
N ARG A 44 6.57 0.42 -11.21
CA ARG A 44 6.15 0.75 -9.83
C ARG A 44 4.63 0.84 -9.72
N VAL A 45 3.97 1.51 -10.65
CA VAL A 45 2.51 1.61 -10.71
C VAL A 45 1.89 0.21 -10.85
N GLY A 46 2.46 -0.62 -11.75
CA GLY A 46 2.05 -2.01 -11.93
C GLY A 46 2.26 -2.89 -10.69
N ALA A 47 3.16 -2.52 -9.79
CA ALA A 47 3.39 -3.22 -8.52
C ALA A 47 2.50 -2.70 -7.38
N ILE A 48 2.20 -1.40 -7.32
CA ILE A 48 1.32 -0.79 -6.30
C ILE A 48 -0.14 -1.16 -6.54
N THR A 49 -0.62 -1.00 -7.78
CA THR A 49 -2.06 -1.11 -8.11
C THR A 49 -2.68 -2.45 -7.66
N PRO A 50 -2.05 -3.62 -7.89
CA PRO A 50 -2.59 -4.90 -7.42
C PRO A 50 -2.71 -4.99 -5.90
N GLN A 51 -1.76 -4.42 -5.14
CA GLN A 51 -1.79 -4.45 -3.68
C GLN A 51 -2.96 -3.63 -3.13
N LEU A 52 -3.24 -2.47 -3.73
CA LEU A 52 -4.40 -1.64 -3.39
C LEU A 52 -5.72 -2.35 -3.72
N ARG A 53 -5.79 -2.99 -4.89
CA ARG A 53 -6.95 -3.80 -5.31
C ARG A 53 -7.22 -4.94 -4.34
N GLU A 54 -6.20 -5.67 -3.94
CA GLU A 54 -6.34 -6.75 -2.96
C GLU A 54 -6.86 -6.21 -1.63
N LEU A 55 -6.32 -5.08 -1.14
CA LEU A 55 -6.73 -4.49 0.12
C LEU A 55 -8.21 -4.08 0.09
N VAL A 56 -8.64 -3.39 -0.96
CA VAL A 56 -10.02 -2.92 -1.11
C VAL A 56 -11.03 -4.08 -1.22
N ARG A 57 -10.61 -5.21 -1.81
CA ARG A 57 -11.43 -6.43 -1.97
C ARG A 57 -11.60 -7.25 -0.69
N ILE A 58 -10.90 -6.93 0.39
CA ILE A 58 -11.12 -7.59 1.68
C ILE A 58 -12.50 -7.20 2.20
N GLU A 59 -13.42 -8.16 2.25
CA GLU A 59 -14.81 -7.96 2.70
C GLU A 59 -14.91 -7.67 4.20
N ASP A 60 -14.01 -8.25 4.99
CA ASP A 60 -13.90 -7.97 6.41
C ASP A 60 -13.34 -6.55 6.62
N ARG A 61 -14.24 -5.62 6.97
CA ARG A 61 -13.90 -4.20 7.13
C ARG A 61 -12.88 -3.98 8.24
N GLU A 62 -12.96 -4.71 9.34
CA GLU A 62 -12.03 -4.53 10.47
C GLU A 62 -10.63 -5.03 10.10
N GLU A 63 -10.56 -6.17 9.40
CA GLU A 63 -9.30 -6.67 8.88
C GLU A 63 -8.70 -5.72 7.84
N ARG A 64 -9.52 -5.20 6.92
CA ARG A 64 -9.09 -4.20 5.94
C ARG A 64 -8.54 -2.94 6.62
N LYS A 65 -9.22 -2.47 7.67
CA LYS A 65 -8.79 -1.31 8.47
C LYS A 65 -7.46 -1.57 9.18
N ARG A 66 -7.31 -2.74 9.80
CA ARG A 66 -6.06 -3.17 10.45
C ARG A 66 -4.89 -3.18 9.46
N LEU A 67 -5.07 -3.80 8.30
CA LEU A 67 -4.02 -3.88 7.27
C LEU A 67 -3.70 -2.52 6.66
N THR A 68 -4.70 -1.65 6.52
CA THR A 68 -4.49 -0.26 6.07
C THR A 68 -3.71 0.54 7.11
N ALA A 69 -4.03 0.41 8.40
CA ALA A 69 -3.29 1.06 9.49
C ALA A 69 -1.83 0.58 9.53
N ALA A 70 -1.59 -0.73 9.39
CA ALA A 70 -0.25 -1.28 9.29
C ALA A 70 0.52 -0.72 8.08
N ARG A 71 -0.14 -0.57 6.93
CA ARG A 71 0.44 0.06 5.74
C ARG A 71 0.84 1.51 5.98
N LEU A 72 0.00 2.29 6.66
CA LEU A 72 0.30 3.69 6.99
C LEU A 72 1.52 3.79 7.91
N LYS A 73 1.57 2.96 8.97
CA LYS A 73 2.73 2.87 9.88
C LYS A 73 4.01 2.49 9.13
N ALA A 74 3.94 1.49 8.25
CA ALA A 74 5.06 1.10 7.40
C ALA A 74 5.52 2.25 6.49
N PHE A 75 4.60 2.94 5.82
CA PHE A 75 4.92 4.08 4.96
C PHE A 75 5.65 5.20 5.73
N ILE A 76 5.17 5.55 6.93
CA ILE A 76 5.77 6.59 7.78
C ILE A 76 7.19 6.23 8.20
N SER A 77 7.48 4.94 8.37
CA SER A 77 8.82 4.45 8.75
C SER A 77 9.85 4.47 7.61
N LEU A 78 9.43 4.72 6.37
CA LEU A 78 10.32 4.72 5.22
C LEU A 78 11.25 5.95 5.21
N PRO A 79 12.45 5.80 4.60
CA PRO A 79 13.26 6.93 4.17
C PRO A 79 12.48 7.88 3.24
N GLU A 80 12.79 9.17 3.27
CA GLU A 80 12.03 10.21 2.55
C GLU A 80 12.05 10.04 1.02
N ASP A 81 13.18 9.62 0.47
CA ASP A 81 13.35 9.30 -0.95
C ASP A 81 12.42 8.14 -1.38
N GLN A 82 12.26 7.13 -0.52
CA GLN A 82 11.33 6.03 -0.78
C GLN A 82 9.87 6.47 -0.64
N LYS A 83 9.55 7.32 0.35
CA LYS A 83 8.19 7.89 0.48
C LYS A 83 7.78 8.61 -0.79
N GLU A 84 8.65 9.45 -1.35
CA GLU A 84 8.38 10.18 -2.57
C GLU A 84 8.08 9.24 -3.75
N LEU A 85 8.84 8.15 -3.89
CA LEU A 85 8.61 7.15 -4.93
C LEU A 85 7.27 6.42 -4.77
N ILE A 86 6.89 6.09 -3.52
CA ILE A 86 5.60 5.45 -3.23
C ILE A 86 4.44 6.41 -3.47
N VAL A 87 4.53 7.67 -3.03
CA VAL A 87 3.50 8.70 -3.28
C VAL A 87 3.30 8.89 -4.78
N LYS A 88 4.38 9.07 -5.56
CA LYS A 88 4.29 9.19 -7.02
C LYS A 88 3.64 7.96 -7.68
N GLY A 89 4.02 6.77 -7.23
CA GLY A 89 3.46 5.53 -7.75
C GLY A 89 1.97 5.35 -7.40
N ARG A 90 1.55 5.78 -6.21
CA ARG A 90 0.14 5.82 -5.78
C ARG A 90 -0.67 6.81 -6.63
N HIS A 91 -0.11 7.98 -6.91
CA HIS A 91 -0.75 8.99 -7.75
C HIS A 91 -0.94 8.52 -9.18
N ALA A 92 0.08 7.91 -9.77
CA ALA A 92 -0.06 7.35 -11.10
C ALA A 92 -1.01 6.12 -11.13
N ALA A 93 -1.13 5.37 -10.02
CA ALA A 93 -2.14 4.30 -9.91
C ALA A 93 -3.58 4.84 -9.91
N PHE A 94 -3.81 6.08 -9.46
CA PHE A 94 -5.12 6.75 -9.54
C PHE A 94 -5.62 6.86 -10.99
N ALA A 95 -4.72 7.14 -11.93
CA ALA A 95 -5.05 7.21 -13.35
C ALA A 95 -5.39 5.84 -13.96
N VAL A 96 -4.92 4.75 -13.34
CA VAL A 96 -5.14 3.37 -13.80
C VAL A 96 -6.43 2.79 -13.23
N ASP A 97 -6.71 3.02 -11.95
CA ASP A 97 -7.86 2.44 -11.25
C ASP A 97 -8.40 3.37 -10.17
N LYS A 98 -9.06 4.43 -10.63
CA LYS A 98 -9.60 5.49 -9.78
C LYS A 98 -10.52 4.96 -8.66
N GLY A 99 -11.40 4.01 -8.96
CA GLY A 99 -12.36 3.49 -7.98
C GLY A 99 -11.68 2.79 -6.80
N VAL A 100 -10.60 2.03 -7.06
CA VAL A 100 -9.81 1.39 -6.00
C VAL A 100 -9.13 2.44 -5.12
N LEU A 101 -8.55 3.47 -5.71
CA LEU A 101 -7.86 4.52 -4.94
C LEU A 101 -8.83 5.38 -4.13
N GLU A 102 -10.03 5.65 -4.63
CA GLU A 102 -11.07 6.37 -3.88
C GLU A 102 -11.54 5.57 -2.65
N GLU A 103 -11.76 4.26 -2.79
CA GLU A 103 -12.09 3.38 -1.66
C GLU A 103 -10.94 3.27 -0.65
N ASP A 104 -9.71 3.18 -1.14
CA ASP A 104 -8.51 3.21 -0.31
C ASP A 104 -8.37 4.53 0.47
N GLN A 105 -8.59 5.67 -0.19
CA GLN A 105 -8.49 6.99 0.41
C GLN A 105 -9.53 7.19 1.52
N LYS A 106 -10.78 6.73 1.33
CA LYS A 106 -11.81 6.81 2.38
C LYS A 106 -11.34 6.17 3.69
N LEU A 107 -10.71 5.01 3.61
CA LEU A 107 -10.22 4.31 4.78
C LEU A 107 -8.97 4.96 5.38
N ILE A 108 -8.11 5.55 4.55
CA ILE A 108 -7.00 6.38 5.03
C ILE A 108 -7.53 7.58 5.79
N ASP A 109 -8.52 8.30 5.25
CA ASP A 109 -9.10 9.48 5.88
C ASP A 109 -9.70 9.16 7.26
N GLU A 110 -10.35 7.99 7.40
CA GLU A 110 -10.82 7.47 8.70
C GLU A 110 -9.67 7.19 9.69
N LEU A 111 -8.49 6.82 9.18
CA LEU A 111 -7.32 6.45 9.98
C LEU A 111 -6.36 7.61 10.26
N LEU A 112 -6.43 8.71 9.51
CA LEU A 112 -5.54 9.86 9.67
C LEU A 112 -5.45 10.39 11.11
N PRO A 113 -6.54 10.46 11.91
CA PRO A 113 -6.44 10.87 13.31
C PRO A 113 -5.50 10.01 14.18
N THR A 114 -5.14 8.81 13.72
CA THR A 114 -4.24 7.88 14.41
C THR A 114 -2.77 8.02 13.99
N VAL A 115 -2.49 8.90 13.03
CA VAL A 115 -1.18 9.14 12.41
C VAL A 115 -0.66 10.52 12.82
N PRO A 116 0.66 10.70 13.08
CA PRO A 116 1.23 12.03 13.33
C PRO A 116 0.92 13.02 12.22
N GLN A 117 0.54 14.25 12.61
CA GLN A 117 -0.04 15.25 11.69
C GLN A 117 0.92 15.67 10.57
N GLU A 118 2.22 15.64 10.81
CA GLU A 118 3.26 15.98 9.84
C GLU A 118 3.20 15.10 8.58
N HIS A 119 2.66 13.87 8.67
CA HIS A 119 2.55 12.95 7.53
C HIS A 119 1.23 13.05 6.77
N TRP A 120 0.24 13.81 7.27
CA TRP A 120 -1.10 13.82 6.69
C TRP A 120 -1.11 14.30 5.24
N HIS A 121 -0.25 15.25 4.88
CA HIS A 121 -0.16 15.75 3.52
C HIS A 121 0.23 14.61 2.55
N GLN A 122 1.22 13.78 2.88
CA GLN A 122 1.68 12.67 2.05
C GLN A 122 0.62 11.57 1.87
N LEU A 123 -0.32 11.46 2.81
CA LEU A 123 -1.35 10.42 2.84
C LEU A 123 -2.69 10.86 2.25
N ARG A 124 -2.96 12.17 2.17
CA ARG A 124 -4.19 12.75 1.61
C ARG A 124 -4.15 12.93 0.10
N HIS A 125 -2.97 12.99 -0.50
CA HIS A 125 -2.85 13.16 -1.94
C HIS A 125 -2.95 11.79 -2.61
N PRO A 126 -3.93 11.58 -3.52
CA PRO A 126 -3.85 10.49 -4.48
C PRO A 126 -2.55 10.63 -5.25
#